data_AF-A0AAE1UGS8-F1
#
_entry.id   AF-A0AAE1UGS8-F1
#
_cell.length_a   1.000
_cell.length_b   1.000
_cell.length_c   1.000
_cell.angle_alpha   90.00
_cell.angle_beta   90.00
_cell.angle_gamma   90.00
#
_symmetry.space_group_name_H-M   'P 1'
#
loop_
_entity.id
_entity.type
_entity.pdbx_description
1 polymer ?
#
loop_
_entity_poly.entity_id
_entity_poly.type
_entity_poly.pdbx_seq_one_letter_code
_entity_poly.pdbx_strand_id
1 'polypeptide(L)'
;MERCAQLCFSFPVDQPTSPGFRCHCTTGVLAEDKHSCEDSKEFLVYTTRTEIHSLSLLPKSYNVPFDTVSDLTNVVGIYFDYTNKDLIFTQIRPDTKIAKVSSSNPTKEKMEIILDQGINPEGIAYDWTSKKIYWTDSANNSIYSMNSDGSHIVMIIQVERPRAIVLDPCRG
;
A
#
# COMPACT_ATOMS: atom_id res chain seq x y z
N MET A 1 33.67 -2.61 -12.03
CA MET A 1 32.80 -2.47 -13.21
C MET A 1 31.43 -2.12 -12.66
N GLU A 2 31.09 -0.84 -12.63
CA GLU A 2 29.88 -0.33 -11.98
C GLU A 2 28.66 -0.79 -12.78
N ARG A 3 27.92 -1.75 -12.24
CA ARG A 3 26.74 -2.36 -12.88
C ARG A 3 25.49 -1.69 -12.36
N CYS A 4 24.50 -1.47 -13.22
CA CYS A 4 23.17 -1.03 -12.78
C CYS A 4 22.56 -2.09 -11.86
N ALA A 5 21.85 -1.67 -10.81
CA ALA A 5 21.19 -2.57 -9.88
C ALA A 5 20.03 -3.34 -10.53
N GLN A 6 19.30 -2.71 -11.46
CA GLN A 6 18.11 -3.29 -12.09
C GLN A 6 18.16 -3.18 -13.62
N LEU A 7 17.86 -2.00 -14.18
CA LEU A 7 17.76 -1.80 -15.63
C LEU A 7 18.96 -1.01 -16.15
N CYS A 8 19.48 -1.42 -17.31
CA CYS A 8 20.58 -0.76 -18.01
C CYS A 8 20.17 -0.50 -19.46
N PHE A 9 20.02 0.77 -19.83
CA PHE A 9 19.64 1.18 -21.17
C PHE A 9 20.86 1.76 -21.88
N SER A 10 21.16 1.27 -23.08
CA SER A 10 22.22 1.84 -23.91
C SER A 10 21.80 3.22 -24.45
N PHE A 11 22.75 4.16 -24.51
CA PHE A 11 22.56 5.48 -25.10
C PHE A 11 23.53 5.67 -26.28
N PRO A 12 23.13 6.37 -27.36
CA PRO A 12 23.99 6.62 -28.49
C PRO A 12 25.27 7.36 -28.07
N VAL A 13 26.41 6.87 -28.55
CA VAL A 13 27.77 7.37 -28.20
C VAL A 13 28.10 8.69 -28.92
N ASP A 14 27.24 9.13 -29.84
CA ASP A 14 27.46 10.32 -30.68
C ASP A 14 27.42 11.65 -29.90
N GLN A 15 27.16 11.61 -28.59
CA GLN A 15 27.31 12.75 -27.68
C GLN A 15 28.55 12.58 -26.78
N PRO A 16 29.59 13.42 -26.93
CA PRO A 16 30.88 13.26 -26.23
C PRO A 16 30.82 13.41 -24.70
N THR A 17 29.67 13.79 -24.14
CA THR A 17 29.47 14.03 -22.70
C THR A 17 28.54 13.03 -22.03
N SER A 18 27.97 12.07 -22.77
CA SER A 18 26.97 11.15 -22.23
C SER A 18 27.59 9.75 -22.07
N PRO A 19 27.49 9.12 -20.88
CA PRO A 19 27.89 7.72 -20.73
C PRO A 19 27.09 6.86 -21.72
N GLY A 20 27.74 5.88 -22.35
CA GLY A 20 27.11 5.00 -23.36
C GLY A 20 25.97 4.12 -22.82
N PHE A 21 25.64 4.24 -21.54
CA PHE A 21 24.48 3.64 -20.91
C PHE A 21 23.93 4.52 -19.78
N ARG A 22 22.68 4.26 -19.38
CA ARG A 22 22.02 4.87 -18.23
C ARG A 22 21.26 3.81 -17.45
N CYS A 23 21.41 3.83 -16.13
CA CYS A 23 20.65 2.95 -15.25
C CYS A 23 19.25 3.50 -14.97
N HIS A 24 18.31 2.59 -14.69
CA HIS A 24 16.96 2.92 -14.25
C HIS A 24 16.45 1.84 -13.30
N CYS A 25 15.43 2.19 -12.53
CA CYS A 25 14.75 1.29 -11.60
C CYS A 25 13.39 0.90 -12.15
N THR A 26 13.00 -0.36 -11.97
CA THR A 26 11.68 -0.89 -12.31
C THR A 26 10.62 -0.24 -11.41
N THR A 27 10.90 -0.17 -10.12
CA THR A 27 10.09 0.52 -9.10
C THR A 27 10.99 1.44 -8.27
N GLY A 28 10.40 2.45 -7.64
CA GLY A 28 11.14 3.42 -6.84
C GLY A 28 11.96 4.43 -7.67
N VAL A 29 13.05 4.92 -7.08
CA VAL A 29 13.86 6.02 -7.62
C VAL A 29 15.32 5.60 -7.80
N LEU A 30 15.97 6.14 -8.83
CA LEU A 30 17.42 5.95 -9.02
C LEU A 30 18.17 6.78 -7.98
N ALA A 31 19.11 6.14 -7.28
CA ALA A 31 19.93 6.77 -6.25
C ALA A 31 20.91 7.80 -6.85
N GLU A 32 21.52 8.62 -5.98
CA GLU A 32 22.49 9.64 -6.38
C GLU A 32 23.75 9.08 -7.07
N ASP A 33 24.10 7.83 -6.74
CA ASP A 33 25.21 7.11 -7.38
C ASP A 33 24.92 6.76 -8.86
N LYS A 34 23.69 6.97 -9.34
CA LYS A 34 23.20 6.66 -10.70
C LYS A 34 23.24 5.18 -11.08
N HIS A 35 23.38 4.29 -10.11
CA HIS A 35 23.48 2.85 -10.31
C HIS A 35 22.50 2.05 -9.44
N SER A 36 22.28 2.49 -8.21
CA SER A 36 21.43 1.86 -7.20
C SER A 36 19.99 2.35 -7.26
N CYS A 37 19.08 1.58 -6.67
CA CYS A 37 17.65 1.90 -6.60
C CYS A 37 17.21 2.04 -5.14
N GLU A 38 16.41 3.07 -4.87
CA GLU A 38 15.90 3.41 -3.55
C GLU A 38 14.36 3.47 -3.55
N ASP A 39 13.76 3.30 -2.37
CA ASP A 39 12.32 3.46 -2.21
C ASP A 39 11.88 4.90 -2.43
N SER A 40 10.67 5.07 -2.96
CA SER A 40 10.04 6.40 -3.01
C SER A 40 9.69 6.87 -1.61
N LYS A 41 10.13 8.07 -1.23
CA LYS A 41 9.84 8.67 0.08
C LYS A 41 8.42 9.25 0.16
N GLU A 42 7.91 9.75 -0.96
CA GLU A 42 6.60 10.39 -1.06
C GLU A 42 5.86 9.85 -2.27
N PHE A 43 4.65 9.37 -2.04
CA PHE A 43 3.82 8.76 -3.07
C PHE A 43 2.35 8.72 -2.67
N LEU A 44 1.49 8.51 -3.66
CA LEU A 44 0.08 8.23 -3.49
C LEU A 44 -0.16 6.72 -3.61
N VAL A 45 -0.97 6.18 -2.70
CA VAL A 45 -1.58 4.85 -2.83
C VAL A 45 -3.07 5.03 -3.06
N TYR A 46 -3.63 4.33 -4.03
CA TYR A 46 -5.05 4.38 -4.32
C TYR A 46 -5.58 3.03 -4.79
N THR A 47 -6.88 2.84 -4.66
CA THR A 47 -7.56 1.60 -5.03
C THR A 47 -8.43 1.83 -6.26
N THR A 48 -8.50 0.82 -7.12
CA THR A 48 -9.62 0.62 -8.03
C THR A 48 -10.52 -0.47 -7.44
N ARG A 49 -11.55 -0.90 -8.17
CA ARG A 49 -12.43 -1.98 -7.70
C ARG A 49 -11.68 -3.31 -7.51
N THR A 50 -10.61 -3.56 -8.25
CA THR A 50 -9.94 -4.87 -8.32
C THR A 50 -8.43 -4.80 -8.08
N GLU A 51 -7.88 -3.60 -7.85
CA GLU A 51 -6.44 -3.39 -7.80
C GLU A 51 -6.04 -2.32 -6.79
N ILE A 52 -4.81 -2.40 -6.29
CA ILE A 52 -4.17 -1.36 -5.47
C ILE A 52 -2.95 -0.85 -6.23
N HIS A 53 -2.95 0.46 -6.49
CA HIS A 53 -1.95 1.14 -7.30
C HIS A 53 -1.09 2.08 -6.46
N SER A 54 0.10 2.37 -6.98
CA SER A 54 0.98 3.38 -6.43
C SER A 54 1.39 4.39 -7.50
N LEU A 55 1.55 5.65 -7.10
CA LEU A 55 1.94 6.74 -8.00
C LEU A 55 2.98 7.63 -7.32
N SER A 56 4.09 7.86 -8.00
CA SER A 56 5.11 8.81 -7.55
C SER A 56 4.56 10.24 -7.59
N LEU A 57 4.84 11.03 -6.56
CA LEU A 57 4.51 12.47 -6.54
C LEU A 57 5.61 13.33 -7.20
N LEU A 58 6.73 12.71 -7.60
CA LEU A 58 7.84 13.43 -8.21
C LEU A 58 7.49 13.88 -9.65
N PRO A 59 7.69 15.16 -9.99
CA PRO A 59 7.43 15.65 -11.33
C PRO A 59 8.23 14.88 -12.39
N LYS A 60 7.58 14.48 -13.49
CA LYS A 60 8.20 13.73 -14.60
C LYS A 60 8.78 12.36 -14.21
N SER A 61 8.44 11.82 -13.04
CA SER A 61 8.69 10.43 -12.72
C SER A 61 7.54 9.57 -13.24
N TYR A 62 7.87 8.59 -14.07
CA TYR A 62 6.90 7.58 -14.53
C TYR A 62 7.08 6.25 -13.79
N ASN A 63 8.04 6.17 -12.88
CA ASN A 63 8.27 4.98 -12.07
C ASN A 63 7.22 4.89 -10.96
N VAL A 64 6.74 3.67 -10.74
CA VAL A 64 5.82 3.38 -9.63
C VAL A 64 6.61 3.09 -8.35
N PRO A 65 6.17 3.57 -7.18
CA PRO A 65 6.77 3.23 -5.89
C PRO A 65 6.87 1.72 -5.63
N PHE A 66 5.82 0.97 -5.97
CA PHE A 66 5.74 -0.48 -5.87
C PHE A 66 4.78 -1.04 -6.93
N ASP A 67 4.92 -2.33 -7.25
CA ASP A 67 4.10 -3.01 -8.25
C ASP A 67 2.62 -3.08 -7.84
N THR A 68 1.73 -3.10 -8.83
CA THR A 68 0.27 -3.12 -8.57
C THR A 68 -0.14 -4.44 -7.95
N VAL A 69 -0.96 -4.41 -6.88
CA VAL A 69 -1.66 -5.60 -6.39
C VAL A 69 -2.86 -5.84 -7.29
N SER A 70 -2.87 -6.93 -8.04
CA SER A 70 -3.95 -7.30 -8.96
C SER A 70 -4.89 -8.38 -8.41
N ASP A 71 -5.93 -8.70 -9.17
CA ASP A 71 -6.84 -9.84 -8.94
C ASP A 71 -7.62 -9.81 -7.62
N LEU A 72 -7.83 -8.62 -7.07
CA LEU A 72 -8.65 -8.40 -5.88
C LEU A 72 -10.13 -8.26 -6.25
N THR A 73 -11.01 -8.25 -5.24
CA THR A 73 -12.45 -8.15 -5.46
C THR A 73 -13.08 -7.10 -4.55
N ASN A 74 -13.53 -6.01 -5.16
CA ASN A 74 -14.24 -4.91 -4.52
C ASN A 74 -13.47 -4.30 -3.34
N VAL A 75 -12.22 -3.90 -3.61
CA VAL A 75 -11.36 -3.19 -2.65
C VAL A 75 -11.89 -1.77 -2.48
N VAL A 76 -11.95 -1.28 -1.24
CA VAL A 76 -12.49 0.05 -0.93
C VAL A 76 -11.52 0.86 -0.09
N GLY A 77 -11.35 0.50 1.18
CA GLY A 77 -10.47 1.18 2.11
C GLY A 77 -9.03 0.68 1.98
N ILE A 78 -8.07 1.60 2.11
CA ILE A 78 -6.64 1.32 2.09
C ILE A 78 -5.92 2.20 3.12
N TYR A 79 -4.92 1.63 3.76
CA TYR A 79 -3.94 2.32 4.60
C TYR A 79 -2.55 1.75 4.32
N PHE A 80 -1.52 2.60 4.39
CA PHE A 80 -0.13 2.19 4.22
C PHE A 80 0.65 2.32 5.53
N ASP A 81 1.12 1.21 6.09
CA ASP A 81 2.06 1.22 7.20
C ASP A 81 3.48 1.48 6.65
N TYR A 82 3.92 2.72 6.79
CA TYR A 82 5.24 3.15 6.32
C TYR A 82 6.41 2.43 6.99
N THR A 83 6.24 1.97 8.24
CA THR A 83 7.34 1.32 8.99
C THR A 83 7.60 -0.08 8.46
N ASN A 84 6.54 -0.87 8.28
CA ASN A 84 6.64 -2.26 7.84
C ASN A 84 6.51 -2.42 6.32
N LYS A 85 6.15 -1.35 5.60
CA LYS A 85 5.84 -1.34 4.17
C LYS A 85 4.67 -2.27 3.82
N ASP A 86 3.63 -2.25 4.65
CA ASP A 86 2.44 -3.07 4.48
C ASP A 86 1.25 -2.23 3.99
N LEU A 87 0.56 -2.75 2.99
CA LEU A 87 -0.75 -2.27 2.54
C LEU A 87 -1.80 -2.99 3.36
N ILE A 88 -2.61 -2.27 4.13
CA ILE A 88 -3.72 -2.82 4.93
C ILE A 88 -5.01 -2.31 4.31
N PHE A 89 -5.89 -3.21 3.86
CA PHE A 89 -7.04 -2.85 3.05
C PHE A 89 -8.28 -3.66 3.36
N THR A 90 -9.41 -3.14 2.88
CA THR A 90 -10.73 -3.76 3.00
C THR A 90 -11.23 -4.18 1.63
N GLN A 91 -11.82 -5.37 1.58
CA GLN A 91 -12.71 -5.79 0.51
C GLN A 91 -14.12 -5.93 1.08
N ILE A 92 -15.10 -5.43 0.34
CA ILE A 92 -16.52 -5.58 0.67
C ILE A 92 -17.15 -6.69 -0.18
N ARG A 93 -18.46 -6.94 0.00
CA ARG A 93 -19.21 -7.97 -0.73
C ARG A 93 -18.87 -8.00 -2.24
N PRO A 94 -18.72 -9.19 -2.85
CA PRO A 94 -19.05 -10.50 -2.28
C PRO A 94 -17.96 -11.13 -1.40
N ASP A 95 -16.73 -10.64 -1.45
CA ASP A 95 -15.56 -11.26 -0.80
C ASP A 95 -15.08 -10.38 0.36
N THR A 96 -15.87 -10.34 1.44
CA THR A 96 -15.64 -9.44 2.57
C THR A 96 -14.41 -9.85 3.37
N LYS A 97 -13.40 -8.99 3.46
CA LYS A 97 -12.25 -9.19 4.34
C LYS A 97 -11.50 -7.91 4.66
N ILE A 98 -10.73 -7.97 5.75
CA ILE A 98 -9.61 -7.09 6.04
C ILE A 98 -8.35 -7.92 5.82
N ALA A 99 -7.45 -7.43 4.99
CA ALA A 99 -6.23 -8.12 4.62
C ALA A 99 -5.05 -7.17 4.60
N LYS A 100 -3.84 -7.74 4.61
CA LYS A 100 -2.61 -6.99 4.39
C LYS A 100 -1.69 -7.68 3.39
N VAL A 101 -0.85 -6.91 2.70
CA VAL A 101 0.20 -7.42 1.82
C VAL A 101 1.40 -6.47 1.84
N SER A 102 2.61 -7.02 1.79
CA SER A 102 3.83 -6.19 1.73
C SER A 102 3.95 -5.53 0.36
N SER A 103 4.24 -4.23 0.34
CA SER A 103 4.50 -3.49 -0.90
C SER A 103 5.81 -3.89 -1.58
N SER A 104 6.68 -4.61 -0.87
CA SER A 104 7.93 -5.13 -1.46
C SER A 104 7.70 -6.36 -2.34
N ASN A 105 6.58 -7.06 -2.15
CA ASN A 105 6.16 -8.17 -2.99
C ASN A 105 4.61 -8.22 -3.05
N PRO A 106 4.00 -7.25 -3.75
CA PRO A 106 2.57 -6.95 -3.66
C PRO A 106 1.71 -7.89 -4.52
N THR A 107 1.74 -9.20 -4.24
CA THR A 107 0.92 -10.18 -4.97
C THR A 107 -0.21 -10.74 -4.12
N LYS A 108 -1.31 -11.14 -4.76
CA LYS A 108 -2.47 -11.74 -4.11
C LYS A 108 -2.12 -13.00 -3.32
N GLU A 109 -1.18 -13.80 -3.80
CA GLU A 109 -0.73 -15.05 -3.14
C GLU A 109 0.05 -14.79 -1.84
N LYS A 110 0.62 -13.58 -1.71
CA LYS A 110 1.34 -13.14 -0.51
C LYS A 110 0.46 -12.34 0.45
N MET A 111 -0.81 -12.16 0.11
CA MET A 111 -1.78 -11.49 0.96
C MET A 111 -2.06 -12.33 2.22
N GLU A 112 -1.99 -11.69 3.37
CA GLU A 112 -2.42 -12.24 4.65
C GLU A 112 -3.85 -11.76 4.94
N ILE A 113 -4.77 -12.70 5.11
CA ILE A 113 -6.14 -12.41 5.56
C ILE A 113 -6.11 -12.26 7.08
N ILE A 114 -6.55 -11.10 7.57
CA ILE A 114 -6.59 -10.80 9.00
C ILE A 114 -7.97 -11.14 9.57
N LEU A 115 -9.04 -10.80 8.84
CA LEU A 115 -10.42 -11.07 9.24
C LEU A 115 -11.32 -11.18 8.01
N ASP A 116 -12.14 -12.23 7.90
CA ASP A 116 -13.02 -12.47 6.75
C ASP A 116 -14.44 -12.97 7.11
N GLN A 117 -14.78 -13.02 8.40
CA GLN A 117 -16.07 -13.52 8.87
C GLN A 117 -16.91 -12.45 9.57
N GLY A 118 -18.19 -12.39 9.25
CA GLY A 118 -19.18 -11.59 9.98
C GLY A 118 -19.01 -10.08 9.81
N ILE A 119 -18.30 -9.62 8.78
CA ILE A 119 -17.98 -8.20 8.56
C ILE A 119 -18.40 -7.70 7.17
N ASN A 120 -18.59 -6.39 7.04
CA ASN A 120 -18.60 -5.69 5.76
C ASN A 120 -17.82 -4.37 5.88
N PRO A 121 -16.48 -4.43 5.86
CA PRO A 121 -15.61 -3.31 6.23
C PRO A 121 -15.50 -2.29 5.09
N GLU A 122 -15.88 -1.03 5.31
CA GLU A 122 -15.77 0.02 4.28
C GLU A 122 -14.46 0.80 4.41
N GLY A 123 -14.33 1.59 5.47
CA GLY A 123 -13.13 2.37 5.77
C GLY A 123 -12.22 1.67 6.78
N ILE A 124 -10.93 1.97 6.71
CA ILE A 124 -9.90 1.40 7.57
C ILE A 124 -8.89 2.47 7.97
N ALA A 125 -8.40 2.37 9.20
CA ALA A 125 -7.29 3.16 9.71
C ALA A 125 -6.41 2.28 10.60
N TYR A 126 -5.12 2.59 10.66
CA TYR A 126 -4.14 1.82 11.42
C TYR A 126 -3.39 2.74 12.38
N ASP A 127 -3.40 2.38 13.67
CA ASP A 127 -2.57 3.00 14.69
C ASP A 127 -1.22 2.27 14.73
N TRP A 128 -0.19 2.90 14.16
CA TRP A 128 1.16 2.36 14.13
C TRP A 128 1.87 2.38 15.49
N THR A 129 1.37 3.17 16.45
CA THR A 129 1.95 3.28 17.80
C THR A 129 1.47 2.14 18.68
N SER A 130 0.17 1.82 18.63
CA SER A 130 -0.43 0.74 19.42
C SER A 130 -0.58 -0.57 18.64
N LYS A 131 -0.21 -0.58 17.35
CA LYS A 131 -0.36 -1.72 16.43
C LYS A 131 -1.79 -2.24 16.34
N LYS A 132 -2.76 -1.31 16.19
CA LYS A 132 -4.19 -1.61 16.11
C LYS A 132 -4.81 -1.21 14.79
N ILE A 133 -5.73 -2.03 14.30
CA ILE A 133 -6.56 -1.74 13.13
C ILE A 133 -7.92 -1.29 13.62
N TYR A 134 -8.43 -0.21 13.02
CA TYR A 134 -9.77 0.33 13.22
C TYR A 134 -10.51 0.29 11.90
N TRP A 135 -11.77 -0.15 11.90
CA TRP A 135 -12.56 -0.18 10.67
C TRP A 135 -14.01 0.18 10.93
N THR A 136 -14.65 0.69 9.89
CA THR A 136 -16.08 0.93 9.85
C THR A 136 -16.77 -0.27 9.22
N ASP A 137 -17.85 -0.74 9.84
CA ASP A 137 -18.62 -1.87 9.35
C ASP A 137 -20.06 -1.45 9.07
N SER A 138 -20.45 -1.50 7.79
CA SER A 138 -21.78 -1.07 7.37
C SER A 138 -22.83 -2.18 7.40
N ALA A 139 -22.43 -3.45 7.58
CA ALA A 139 -23.39 -4.51 7.86
C ALA A 139 -23.79 -4.49 9.33
N ASN A 140 -22.83 -4.21 10.21
CA ASN A 140 -23.01 -4.22 11.66
C ASN A 140 -23.37 -2.84 12.24
N ASN A 141 -23.35 -1.76 11.44
CA ASN A 141 -23.58 -0.39 11.87
C ASN A 141 -22.69 0.00 13.07
N SER A 142 -21.40 -0.26 12.96
CA SER A 142 -20.45 -0.10 14.07
C SER A 142 -19.05 0.25 13.59
N ILE A 143 -18.28 0.84 14.49
CA ILE A 143 -16.82 0.98 14.36
C ILE A 143 -16.19 -0.02 15.33
N TYR A 144 -15.19 -0.76 14.83
CA TYR A 144 -14.47 -1.77 15.61
C TYR A 144 -12.99 -1.45 15.67
N SER A 145 -12.31 -2.08 16.63
CA SER A 145 -10.85 -2.15 16.71
C SER A 145 -10.38 -3.57 16.94
N MET A 146 -9.18 -3.90 16.48
CA MET A 146 -8.49 -5.17 16.75
C MET A 146 -6.97 -4.96 16.76
N ASN A 147 -6.23 -5.92 17.29
CA ASN A 147 -4.78 -5.96 17.10
C ASN A 147 -4.44 -6.26 15.63
N SER A 148 -3.25 -5.89 15.17
CA SER A 148 -2.82 -6.10 13.78
C SER A 148 -2.74 -7.57 13.34
N ASP A 149 -2.77 -8.51 14.29
CA ASP A 149 -2.82 -9.95 14.07
C ASP A 149 -4.25 -10.53 14.05
N GLY A 150 -5.27 -9.66 14.12
CA GLY A 150 -6.68 -10.05 14.15
C GLY A 150 -7.22 -10.42 15.53
N SER A 151 -6.39 -10.43 16.57
CA SER A 151 -6.82 -10.74 17.93
C SER A 151 -7.52 -9.55 18.60
N HIS A 152 -8.27 -9.82 19.68
CA HIS A 152 -8.89 -8.80 20.54
C HIS A 152 -9.81 -7.82 19.80
N ILE A 153 -10.76 -8.35 19.03
CA ILE A 153 -11.80 -7.55 18.38
C ILE A 153 -12.71 -6.92 19.45
N VAL A 154 -12.87 -5.61 19.40
CA VAL A 154 -13.73 -4.81 20.29
C VAL A 154 -14.57 -3.86 19.47
N MET A 155 -15.88 -3.83 19.73
CA MET A 155 -16.76 -2.78 19.21
C MET A 155 -16.51 -1.48 19.98
N ILE A 156 -16.12 -0.42 19.26
CA ILE A 156 -15.86 0.90 19.83
C ILE A 156 -17.18 1.64 20.03
N ILE A 157 -17.98 1.72 18.96
CA ILE A 157 -19.26 2.44 18.98
C ILE A 157 -20.20 1.90 17.90
N GLN A 158 -21.50 1.91 18.21
CA GLN A 158 -22.57 1.67 17.26
C GLN A 158 -22.95 3.00 16.59
N VAL A 159 -22.95 3.03 15.26
CA VAL A 159 -23.31 4.21 14.45
C VAL A 159 -23.89 3.74 13.12
N GLU A 160 -24.91 4.42 12.61
CA GLU A 160 -25.55 3.99 11.36
C GLU A 160 -24.64 4.21 10.15
N ARG A 161 -24.39 3.14 9.38
CA ARG A 161 -23.67 3.13 8.09
C ARG A 161 -22.38 3.99 8.08
N PRO A 162 -21.43 3.74 9.00
CA PRO A 162 -20.17 4.46 9.01
C PRO A 162 -19.37 4.13 7.74
N ARG A 163 -18.64 5.11 7.22
CA ARG A 163 -17.87 4.98 5.98
C ARG A 163 -16.39 5.26 6.19
N ALA A 164 -15.98 6.52 6.13
CA ALA A 164 -14.59 6.90 6.31
C ALA A 164 -14.21 6.93 7.80
N ILE A 165 -12.95 6.58 8.09
CA ILE A 165 -12.32 6.70 9.40
C ILE A 165 -10.87 7.13 9.22
N VAL A 166 -10.40 8.00 10.11
CA VAL A 166 -9.00 8.43 10.20
C VAL A 166 -8.64 8.53 11.68
N LEU A 167 -7.34 8.48 11.99
CA LEU A 167 -6.82 8.54 13.35
C LEU A 167 -5.81 9.67 13.49
N ASP A 168 -5.69 10.23 14.70
CA ASP A 168 -4.57 11.06 15.13
C ASP A 168 -3.90 10.39 16.35
N PRO A 169 -3.04 9.37 16.15
CA PRO A 169 -2.46 8.61 17.27
C PRO A 169 -1.66 9.45 18.25
N CYS A 170 -1.15 10.61 17.82
CA CYS A 170 -0.38 11.51 18.68
C CYS A 170 -1.25 12.28 19.67
N ARG A 171 -2.56 12.41 19.42
CA ARG A 171 -3.50 13.18 20.26
C ARG A 171 -4.58 12.32 20.90
N GLY A 172 -4.75 11.07 20.47
CA GLY A 172 -5.85 10.20 20.88
C GLY A 172 -7.18 10.66 20.30
#